data_AF-A0A970B9Y5-F1
#
_entry.id   AF-A0A970B9Y5-F1
#
_cell.length_a   1.000
_cell.length_b   1.000
_cell.length_c   1.000
_cell.angle_alpha   90.00
_cell.angle_beta   90.00
_cell.angle_gamma   90.00
#
_symmetry.space_group_name_H-M   'P 1'
#
loop_
_entity.id
_entity.type
_entity.pdbx_description
1 polymer ?
#
loop_
_entity_poly.entity_id
_entity_poly.type
_entity_poly.pdbx_seq_one_letter_code
_entity_poly.pdbx_strand_id
1 'polypeptide(L)'
;MSELTISLDDVKIYYDNQGQASEVLMSYETFLKISSLIQEQLSATEQSYFWTESWQSRIREAEADIQAGRVRQVTEQTLDTVLEWLDE
;
A
#
# COMPACT_ATOMS: atom_id res chain seq x y z
N MET A 1 18.00 -29.33 -3.36
CA MET A 1 18.43 -27.96 -3.06
C MET A 1 18.74 -27.31 -4.40
N SER A 2 17.72 -26.75 -5.06
CA SER A 2 17.92 -25.99 -6.29
C SER A 2 18.55 -24.65 -5.93
N GLU A 3 19.77 -24.42 -6.39
CA GLU A 3 20.41 -23.10 -6.35
C GLU A 3 19.47 -22.09 -7.01
N LEU A 4 19.09 -21.06 -6.26
CA LEU A 4 18.33 -19.94 -6.79
C LEU A 4 19.31 -19.11 -7.63
N THR A 5 19.44 -19.44 -8.91
CA THR A 5 20.24 -18.66 -9.85
C THR A 5 19.55 -17.31 -10.04
N ILE A 6 19.96 -16.31 -9.25
CA ILE A 6 19.52 -14.92 -9.40
C ILE A 6 20.03 -14.46 -10.76
N SER A 7 19.12 -14.24 -11.71
CA SER A 7 19.49 -13.62 -12.99
C SER A 7 19.74 -12.14 -12.74
N LEU A 8 20.80 -11.59 -13.33
CA LEU A 8 21.09 -10.14 -13.29
C LEU A 8 19.95 -9.30 -13.87
N ASP A 9 19.02 -9.90 -14.61
CA ASP A 9 17.81 -9.26 -15.13
C ASP A 9 16.76 -8.90 -14.04
N ASP A 10 16.88 -9.48 -12.84
CA ASP A 10 15.98 -9.23 -11.70
C ASP A 10 16.41 -8.03 -10.83
N VAL A 11 17.52 -7.39 -11.18
CA VAL A 11 17.98 -6.14 -10.54
C VAL A 11 17.33 -4.96 -11.27
N LYS A 12 16.47 -4.20 -10.57
CA LYS A 12 15.84 -2.98 -11.09
C LYS A 12 16.23 -1.77 -10.24
N ILE A 13 16.36 -0.61 -10.89
CA ILE A 13 16.65 0.66 -10.23
C ILE A 13 15.33 1.38 -9.94
N TYR A 14 15.06 1.68 -8.67
CA TYR A 14 13.95 2.49 -8.21
C TYR A 14 14.47 3.81 -7.65
N TYR A 15 13.72 4.89 -7.76
CA TYR A 15 14.07 6.19 -7.17
C TYR A 15 13.18 6.41 -5.94
N ASP A 16 13.79 6.64 -4.78
CA ASP A 16 13.05 6.94 -3.56
C ASP A 16 12.39 8.34 -3.59
N ASN A 17 11.65 8.67 -2.54
CA ASN A 17 10.95 9.96 -2.41
C ASN A 17 11.89 11.18 -2.36
N GLN A 18 13.21 10.97 -2.28
CA GLN A 18 14.25 12.00 -2.34
C GLN A 18 14.95 12.02 -3.70
N GLY A 19 14.53 11.17 -4.65
CA GLY A 19 15.13 11.03 -5.97
C GLY A 19 16.44 10.24 -5.99
N GLN A 20 16.77 9.50 -4.93
CA GLN A 20 17.97 8.65 -4.91
C GLN A 20 17.67 7.27 -5.50
N ALA A 21 18.56 6.83 -6.40
CA ALA A 21 18.48 5.52 -7.01
C ALA A 21 18.87 4.42 -6.00
N SER A 22 17.99 3.43 -5.83
CA SER A 22 18.21 2.22 -5.05
C SER A 22 18.02 0.98 -5.91
N GLU A 23 18.95 0.04 -5.81
CA GLU A 23 18.85 -1.25 -6.48
C GLU A 23 17.97 -2.19 -5.65
N VAL A 24 16.92 -2.71 -6.26
CA VAL A 24 16.00 -3.66 -5.62
C VAL A 24 15.99 -4.95 -6.43
N LEU A 25 16.20 -6.07 -5.72
CA LEU A 25 15.96 -7.40 -6.26
C LEU A 25 14.46 -7.68 -6.22
N MET A 26 13.83 -7.73 -7.39
CA MET A 26 12.41 -8.08 -7.50
C MET A 26 12.15 -8.87 -8.77
N SER A 27 11.19 -9.80 -8.71
CA SER A 27 10.81 -10.54 -9.92
C SER A 27 10.27 -9.57 -10.99
N TYR A 28 10.56 -9.85 -12.25
CA TYR A 28 10.04 -9.06 -13.37
C TYR A 28 8.50 -8.95 -13.37
N GLU A 29 7.80 -10.01 -12.94
CA GLU A 29 6.34 -9.98 -12.79
C GLU A 29 5.89 -8.98 -11.72
N THR A 30 6.58 -8.93 -10.57
CA THR A 30 6.30 -7.95 -9.51
C THR A 30 6.57 -6.54 -10.02
N PHE A 31 7.65 -6.31 -10.76
CA PHE A 31 7.97 -5.02 -11.36
C PHE A 31 6.87 -4.54 -12.32
N LEU A 32 6.39 -5.41 -13.20
CA LEU A 32 5.32 -5.08 -14.14
C LEU A 32 4.01 -4.73 -13.42
N LYS A 33 3.64 -5.49 -12.37
CA LYS A 33 2.45 -5.21 -11.56
C LYS A 33 2.53 -3.83 -10.91
N ILE A 34 3.65 -3.50 -10.25
CA ILE A 34 3.85 -2.20 -9.62
C ILE A 34 3.83 -1.07 -10.66
N SER A 35 4.50 -1.27 -11.79
CA SER A 35 4.55 -0.27 -12.87
C SER A 35 3.16 0.02 -13.44
N SER A 36 2.35 -1.03 -13.68
CA SER A 36 0.96 -0.88 -14.14
C SER A 36 0.11 -0.12 -13.13
N LEU A 37 0.22 -0.47 -11.84
CA LEU A 37 -0.51 0.21 -10.78
C LEU A 37 -0.14 1.71 -10.72
N ILE A 38 1.15 2.04 -10.78
CA ILE A 38 1.61 3.43 -10.79
C ILE A 38 1.09 4.16 -12.03
N GLN A 39 1.11 3.54 -13.21
CA GLN A 39 0.64 4.17 -14.45
C GLN A 39 -0.87 4.45 -14.42
N GLU A 40 -1.67 3.47 -14.00
CA GLU A 40 -3.12 3.63 -13.81
C GLU A 40 -3.40 4.74 -12.79
N GLN A 41 -2.65 4.75 -11.69
CA GLN A 41 -2.82 5.70 -10.61
C GLN A 41 -2.43 7.14 -10.98
N LEU A 42 -1.32 7.32 -11.71
CA LEU A 42 -0.86 8.62 -12.18
C LEU A 42 -1.78 9.20 -13.27
N SER A 43 -2.46 8.33 -14.03
CA SER A 43 -3.43 8.74 -15.05
C SER A 43 -4.78 9.17 -14.45
N ALA A 44 -5.12 8.67 -13.25
CA ALA A 44 -6.36 8.99 -12.55
C ALA A 44 -6.18 10.24 -11.66
N THR A 45 -6.28 11.43 -12.28
CA THR A 45 -6.22 12.73 -11.59
C THR A 45 -7.19 12.84 -10.40
N GLU A 46 -8.35 12.18 -10.51
CA GLU A 46 -9.38 12.11 -9.47
C GLU A 46 -8.95 11.36 -8.20
N GLN A 47 -7.90 10.53 -8.27
CA GLN A 47 -7.43 9.71 -7.16
C GLN A 47 -6.16 10.27 -6.49
N SER A 48 -5.64 11.39 -6.96
CA SER A 48 -4.42 12.03 -6.44
C SER A 48 -4.49 12.34 -4.93
N TYR A 49 -5.69 12.66 -4.42
CA TYR A 49 -5.94 12.92 -3.00
C TYR A 49 -5.54 11.74 -2.10
N PHE A 50 -5.76 10.51 -2.54
CA PHE A 50 -5.42 9.29 -1.79
C PHE A 50 -3.91 9.11 -1.60
N TRP A 51 -3.08 9.82 -2.37
CA TRP A 51 -1.62 9.74 -2.30
C TRP A 51 -0.98 10.89 -1.53
N THR A 52 -1.79 11.79 -0.99
CA THR A 52 -1.26 12.82 -0.08
C THR A 52 -0.70 12.15 1.17
N GLU A 53 0.38 12.72 1.74
CA GLU A 53 0.95 12.25 3.01
C GLU A 53 -0.10 12.17 4.12
N SER A 54 -1.05 13.13 4.13
CA SER A 54 -2.15 13.14 5.10
C SER A 54 -3.04 11.90 5.01
N TRP A 55 -3.38 11.46 3.79
CA TRP A 55 -4.21 10.28 3.59
C TRP A 55 -3.43 9.00 3.87
N GLN A 56 -2.20 8.91 3.36
CA GLN A 56 -1.31 7.77 3.60
C GLN A 56 -1.00 7.57 5.09
N SER A 57 -0.88 8.65 5.86
CA SER A 57 -0.72 8.56 7.32
C SER A 57 -1.94 7.93 7.99
N ARG A 58 -3.16 8.29 7.58
CA ARG A 58 -4.40 7.71 8.11
C ARG A 58 -4.55 6.23 7.76
N ILE A 59 -4.08 5.82 6.58
CA ILE A 59 -4.02 4.39 6.21
C ILE A 59 -3.11 3.63 7.19
N ARG A 60 -1.88 4.12 7.42
CA ARG A 60 -0.93 3.47 8.33
C ARG A 60 -1.46 3.36 9.76
N GLU A 61 -2.16 4.39 10.24
CA GLU A 61 -2.81 4.38 11.54
C GLU A 61 -3.92 3.31 11.61
N ALA A 62 -4.80 3.27 10.61
CA ALA A 62 -5.86 2.27 10.52
C ALA A 62 -5.29 0.83 10.44
N GLU A 63 -4.20 0.61 9.71
CA GLU A 63 -3.50 -0.68 9.65
C GLU A 63 -2.95 -1.08 11.03
N ALA A 64 -2.36 -0.14 11.76
CA ALA A 64 -1.88 -0.38 13.12
C ALA A 64 -3.04 -0.70 14.10
N ASP A 65 -4.20 -0.08 13.92
CA ASP A 65 -5.41 -0.37 14.71
C ASP A 65 -5.94 -1.77 14.42
N ILE A 66 -6.00 -2.17 13.15
CA ILE A 66 -6.38 -3.53 12.74
C ILE A 66 -5.44 -4.57 13.36
N GLN A 67 -4.12 -4.35 13.24
CA GLN A 67 -3.12 -5.28 13.79
C GLN A 67 -3.18 -5.38 15.32
N ALA A 68 -3.51 -4.29 16.00
CA ALA A 68 -3.67 -4.26 17.43
C ALA A 68 -5.05 -4.74 17.92
N GLY A 69 -5.96 -5.10 17.01
CA GLY A 69 -7.32 -5.51 17.34
C GLY A 69 -8.20 -4.36 17.86
N ARG A 70 -7.83 -3.10 17.59
CA ARG A 70 -8.62 -1.89 17.93
C ARG A 70 -9.72 -1.62 16.90
N VAL A 71 -10.31 -2.68 16.36
CA VAL A 71 -11.36 -2.61 15.35
C VAL A 71 -12.59 -3.39 15.80
N ARG A 72 -13.76 -2.92 15.36
CA ARG A 72 -15.03 -3.62 15.57
C ARG A 72 -15.52 -4.18 14.26
N GLN A 73 -15.94 -5.44 14.27
CA GLN A 73 -16.64 -6.02 13.14
C GLN A 73 -18.08 -5.49 13.12
N VAL A 74 -18.51 -4.98 11.97
CA VAL A 74 -19.85 -4.41 11.78
C VAL A 74 -20.72 -5.40 11.02
N THR A 75 -21.93 -5.62 11.53
CA THR A 75 -23.04 -6.24 10.80
C THR A 75 -24.17 -5.22 10.71
N GLU A 76 -25.18 -5.49 9.88
CA GLU A 76 -26.37 -4.62 9.80
C GLU A 76 -27.02 -4.40 11.18
N GLN A 77 -26.98 -5.42 12.05
CA GLN A 77 -27.59 -5.36 13.39
C GLN A 77 -26.74 -4.60 14.41
N THR A 78 -25.44 -4.45 14.18
CA THR A 78 -24.52 -3.76 15.11
C THR A 78 -24.13 -2.36 14.63
N LEU A 79 -24.63 -1.93 13.47
CA LEU A 79 -24.27 -0.68 12.82
C LEU A 79 -24.53 0.53 13.74
N ASP A 80 -25.72 0.63 14.32
CA ASP A 80 -26.08 1.77 15.17
C ASP A 80 -25.15 1.87 16.40
N THR A 81 -24.87 0.75 17.06
CA THR A 81 -23.96 0.70 18.22
C THR A 81 -22.51 1.04 17.84
N VAL A 82 -22.07 0.66 16.63
CA VAL A 82 -20.73 1.00 16.17
C VAL A 82 -20.63 2.47 15.78
N LEU A 83 -21.70 3.08 15.25
CA LEU A 83 -21.75 4.51 14.96
C LEU A 83 -21.69 5.33 16.26
N GLU A 84 -22.41 4.93 17.31
CA GLU A 84 -22.31 5.59 18.63
C GLU A 84 -20.89 5.55 19.19
N TRP A 85 -20.18 4.42 19.03
CA TRP A 85 -18.78 4.30 19.45
C TRP A 85 -17.81 5.19 18.66
N LEU A 86 -18.11 5.52 17.40
CA LEU A 86 -17.28 6.41 16.58
C LEU A 86 -17.46 7.89 16.93
N ASP A 87 -18.58 8.23 17.59
CA ASP A 87 -18.91 9.60 18.01
C ASP A 87 -18.39 9.95 19.42
N GLU A 88 -17.85 8.99 20.17
CA GLU A 88 -17.21 9.15 21.50
C GLU A 88 -15.74 9.59 21.43
#